data_AF-A0A917IQA2-F1
#
_entry.id   AF-A0A917IQA2-F1
#
_cell.length_a   1.000
_cell.length_b   1.000
_cell.length_c   1.000
_cell.angle_alpha   90.00
_cell.angle_beta   90.00
_cell.angle_gamma   90.00
#
_symmetry.space_group_name_H-M   'P 1'
#
loop_
_entity.id
_entity.type
_entity.pdbx_description
1 polymer ?
#
loop_
_entity_poly.entity_id
_entity_poly.type
_entity_poly.pdbx_seq_one_letter_code
_entity_poly.pdbx_strand_id
1 'polypeptide(L)'
;MFSFFKKKPGFATLAASYEAGNPILQTAIALNQAEQFFPWPNFAVLEKQPFVKKQPIDFPNPDFKGLHYFIKKPVLLFGVLIPEVIIPTPSWEAPNKFNPQWPLTRLTAEVRFAQPGWDTYLQLKQHFIQLWGEPKSIFENDTADYASASCEWQLDKTTVKISIWKQEGSSKYRKDCWLEVEHQPDLTPFLTDEYQQQLTLHPKLQYQITEGSFTAGGTYIDQLALRYTPECIANLLSDDNAFVVWRDDEYGKAGFANRQFCHIVPFAPGGTATFKEYVFRNNPIDCNIYYTSQPQRKPEYIGKMTSPDEALWSMAMEQIADLLESGRDKEVNKEYT
;
A
#
# COMPACT_ATOMS: atom_id res chain seq x y z
N MET A 1 -10.10 -22.38 -32.22
CA MET A 1 -10.53 -21.05 -32.69
C MET A 1 -11.75 -20.64 -31.86
N PHE A 2 -11.54 -20.11 -30.64
CA PHE A 2 -12.64 -19.67 -29.77
C PHE A 2 -12.76 -18.15 -29.83
N SER A 3 -13.76 -17.68 -30.57
CA SER A 3 -14.19 -16.27 -30.56
C SER A 3 -15.00 -16.04 -29.29
N PHE A 4 -14.35 -15.44 -28.28
CA PHE A 4 -15.07 -14.82 -27.16
C PHE A 4 -15.58 -13.47 -27.66
N PHE A 5 -16.84 -13.41 -28.09
CA PHE A 5 -17.57 -12.14 -28.15
C PHE A 5 -17.69 -11.60 -26.72
N LYS A 6 -16.74 -10.74 -26.31
CA LYS A 6 -16.92 -9.86 -25.13
C LYS A 6 -18.17 -9.03 -25.42
N LYS A 7 -19.26 -9.28 -24.70
CA LYS A 7 -20.39 -8.32 -24.63
C LYS A 7 -19.78 -6.98 -24.24
N LYS A 8 -19.92 -5.98 -25.11
CA LYS A 8 -19.46 -4.62 -24.82
C LYS A 8 -20.20 -4.14 -23.56
N PRO A 9 -19.51 -3.53 -22.59
CA PRO A 9 -20.19 -2.91 -21.46
C PRO A 9 -21.20 -1.88 -21.99
N GLY A 10 -22.31 -1.71 -21.26
CA GLY A 10 -23.32 -0.71 -21.57
C GLY A 10 -22.74 0.71 -21.56
N PHE A 11 -23.51 1.71 -21.97
CA PHE A 11 -23.10 3.10 -21.81
C PHE A 11 -23.22 3.50 -20.34
N ALA A 12 -22.24 4.24 -19.85
CA ALA A 12 -22.41 5.00 -18.62
C ALA A 12 -23.40 6.15 -18.89
N THR A 13 -24.00 6.67 -17.83
CA THR A 13 -24.84 7.87 -17.91
C THR A 13 -24.63 8.71 -16.67
N LEU A 14 -24.57 10.03 -16.83
CA LEU A 14 -24.78 10.95 -15.71
C LEU A 14 -26.20 10.74 -15.19
N ALA A 15 -26.39 10.57 -13.88
CA ALA A 15 -27.75 10.41 -13.36
C ALA A 15 -28.55 11.70 -13.60
N ALA A 16 -29.82 11.56 -13.98
CA ALA A 16 -30.55 12.55 -14.78
C ALA A 16 -30.95 13.88 -14.08
N SER A 17 -30.43 14.23 -12.90
CA SER A 17 -30.78 15.49 -12.23
C SER A 17 -29.85 15.77 -11.05
N TYR A 18 -28.77 16.48 -11.29
CA TYR A 18 -27.86 16.93 -10.24
C TYR A 18 -27.72 18.45 -10.31
N GLU A 19 -28.60 19.15 -9.61
CA GLU A 19 -28.42 20.58 -9.30
C GLU A 19 -27.45 20.70 -8.12
N ALA A 20 -26.60 21.74 -8.14
CA ALA A 20 -25.71 22.05 -7.02
C ALA A 20 -26.54 22.22 -5.74
N GLY A 21 -26.30 21.36 -4.74
CA GLY A 21 -27.08 21.30 -3.49
C GLY A 21 -28.13 20.18 -3.41
N ASN A 22 -28.25 19.32 -4.43
CA ASN A 22 -29.15 18.16 -4.39
C ASN A 22 -28.75 17.20 -3.24
N PRO A 23 -29.68 16.78 -2.36
CA PRO A 23 -29.40 15.83 -1.27
C PRO A 23 -28.75 14.52 -1.73
N ILE A 24 -29.01 14.06 -2.95
CA ILE A 24 -28.37 12.86 -3.55
C ILE A 24 -26.91 13.15 -3.92
N LEU A 25 -26.62 14.37 -4.40
CA LEU A 25 -25.25 14.86 -4.57
C LEU A 25 -24.58 15.00 -3.21
N GLN A 26 -25.25 15.58 -2.21
CA GLN A 26 -24.73 15.67 -0.84
C GLN A 26 -24.56 14.29 -0.20
N THR A 27 -25.38 13.30 -0.55
CA THR A 27 -25.22 11.90 -0.10
C THR A 27 -24.08 11.23 -0.86
N ALA A 28 -23.91 11.51 -2.16
CA ALA A 28 -22.79 11.06 -2.98
C ALA A 28 -21.45 11.76 -2.64
N ILE A 29 -21.51 12.98 -2.09
CA ILE A 29 -20.40 13.75 -1.52
C ILE A 29 -20.13 13.30 -0.07
N ALA A 30 -21.18 12.93 0.68
CA ALA A 30 -21.07 12.33 2.02
C ALA A 30 -20.48 10.90 1.98
N LEU A 31 -20.32 10.31 0.78
CA LEU A 31 -19.58 9.06 0.55
C LEU A 31 -18.09 9.18 0.89
N ASN A 32 -17.56 10.32 1.36
CA ASN A 32 -16.18 10.47 1.86
C ASN A 32 -15.77 9.46 2.96
N GLN A 33 -16.70 8.64 3.46
CA GLN A 33 -16.40 7.43 4.22
C GLN A 33 -15.99 6.28 3.30
N ALA A 34 -14.78 5.75 3.51
CA ALA A 34 -14.22 4.58 2.81
C ALA A 34 -15.24 3.44 2.62
N GLU A 35 -16.03 3.18 3.67
CA GLU A 35 -17.07 2.14 3.76
C GLU A 35 -18.19 2.32 2.73
N GLN A 36 -18.40 3.53 2.22
CA GLN A 36 -19.43 3.82 1.22
C GLN A 36 -18.88 3.75 -0.22
N PHE A 37 -17.57 3.96 -0.43
CA PHE A 37 -16.89 3.73 -1.72
C PHE A 37 -16.51 2.26 -1.93
N PHE A 38 -16.02 1.63 -0.88
CA PHE A 38 -15.64 0.23 -0.80
C PHE A 38 -16.57 -0.45 0.21
N PRO A 39 -17.77 -0.89 -0.20
CA PRO A 39 -18.76 -1.48 0.71
C PRO A 39 -18.31 -2.84 1.29
N TRP A 40 -17.14 -3.32 0.88
CA TRP A 40 -16.52 -4.52 1.41
C TRP A 40 -15.16 -4.17 2.00
N PRO A 41 -14.88 -4.54 3.26
CA PRO A 41 -13.65 -4.14 3.95
C PRO A 41 -12.40 -4.84 3.39
N ASN A 42 -12.56 -6.01 2.75
CA ASN A 42 -11.46 -6.78 2.18
C ASN A 42 -11.92 -7.70 1.04
N PHE A 43 -10.95 -8.33 0.39
CA PHE A 43 -11.21 -9.25 -0.72
C PHE A 43 -11.96 -10.52 -0.29
N ALA A 44 -11.78 -11.01 0.94
CA ALA A 44 -12.48 -12.17 1.47
C ALA A 44 -14.01 -11.95 1.55
N VAL A 45 -14.44 -10.72 1.87
CA VAL A 45 -15.86 -10.33 1.87
C VAL A 45 -16.36 -10.06 0.44
N LEU A 46 -15.53 -9.44 -0.41
CA LEU A 46 -15.84 -9.19 -1.82
C LEU A 46 -16.08 -10.49 -2.61
N GLU A 47 -15.28 -11.53 -2.35
CA GLU A 47 -15.38 -12.83 -3.02
C GLU A 47 -16.69 -13.58 -2.73
N LYS A 48 -17.37 -13.26 -1.62
CA LYS A 48 -18.66 -13.88 -1.26
C LYS A 48 -19.83 -13.34 -2.07
N GLN A 49 -19.63 -12.25 -2.83
CA GLN A 49 -20.71 -11.59 -3.56
C GLN A 49 -21.01 -12.34 -4.87
N PRO A 50 -22.29 -12.70 -5.15
CA PRO A 50 -22.63 -13.55 -6.29
C PRO A 50 -22.41 -12.90 -7.67
N PHE A 51 -22.26 -11.57 -7.72
CA PHE A 51 -22.05 -10.79 -8.94
C PHE A 51 -20.57 -10.41 -9.18
N VAL A 52 -19.66 -10.85 -8.30
CA VAL A 52 -18.22 -10.62 -8.44
C VAL A 52 -17.59 -11.76 -9.24
N LYS A 53 -16.78 -11.41 -10.25
CA LYS A 53 -15.98 -12.38 -11.00
C LYS A 53 -14.50 -12.06 -10.85
N LYS A 54 -13.69 -13.10 -10.63
CA LYS A 54 -12.24 -12.99 -10.46
C LYS A 54 -11.50 -13.41 -11.73
N GLN A 55 -10.48 -12.66 -12.13
CA GLN A 55 -9.55 -13.03 -13.21
C GLN A 55 -8.10 -12.72 -12.82
N PRO A 56 -7.12 -13.54 -13.24
CA PRO A 56 -5.70 -13.22 -13.06
C PRO A 56 -5.28 -12.01 -13.89
N ILE A 57 -4.26 -11.31 -13.41
CA ILE A 57 -3.56 -10.23 -14.11
C ILE A 57 -2.20 -10.75 -14.54
N ASP A 58 -1.82 -10.45 -15.78
CA ASP A 58 -0.48 -10.69 -16.29
C ASP A 58 0.40 -9.45 -16.04
N PHE A 59 1.56 -9.67 -15.43
CA PHE A 59 2.58 -8.64 -15.24
C PHE A 59 3.75 -8.87 -16.20
N PRO A 60 4.47 -7.81 -16.63
CA PRO A 60 5.67 -7.96 -17.44
C PRO A 60 6.75 -8.81 -16.76
N ASN A 61 6.88 -8.69 -15.43
CA ASN A 61 7.69 -9.58 -14.64
C ASN A 61 6.85 -10.81 -14.23
N PRO A 62 7.21 -12.03 -14.66
CA PRO A 62 6.45 -13.25 -14.37
C PRO A 62 6.44 -13.64 -12.88
N ASP A 63 7.37 -13.11 -12.08
CA ASP A 63 7.46 -13.37 -10.64
C ASP A 63 6.34 -12.67 -9.88
N PHE A 64 5.76 -11.61 -10.45
CA PHE A 64 4.63 -10.90 -9.85
C PHE A 64 3.29 -11.47 -10.34
N LYS A 65 2.35 -11.59 -9.40
CA LYS A 65 0.97 -12.03 -9.63
C LYS A 65 0.00 -10.95 -9.15
N GLY A 66 -1.22 -11.01 -9.65
CA GLY A 66 -2.32 -10.13 -9.26
C GLY A 66 -3.67 -10.66 -9.76
N LEU A 67 -4.76 -10.10 -9.25
CA LEU A 67 -6.13 -10.45 -9.62
C LEU A 67 -6.96 -9.19 -9.86
N HIS A 68 -7.82 -9.25 -10.87
CA HIS A 68 -8.90 -8.30 -11.08
C HIS A 68 -10.23 -8.91 -10.60
N TYR A 69 -10.93 -8.17 -9.74
CA TYR A 69 -12.31 -8.47 -9.36
C TYR A 69 -13.26 -7.56 -10.14
N PHE A 70 -14.11 -8.16 -10.96
CA PHE A 70 -15.11 -7.48 -11.77
C PHE A 70 -16.45 -7.52 -11.08
N ILE A 71 -17.02 -6.35 -10.78
CA ILE A 71 -18.38 -6.19 -10.28
C ILE A 71 -19.29 -6.01 -11.49
N LYS A 72 -20.03 -7.07 -11.85
CA LYS A 72 -20.90 -7.08 -13.04
C LYS A 72 -22.31 -6.57 -12.74
N LYS A 73 -22.38 -5.42 -12.09
CA LYS A 73 -23.60 -4.72 -11.72
C LYS A 73 -23.36 -3.21 -11.86
N PRO A 74 -24.36 -2.42 -12.29
CA PRO A 74 -24.24 -0.97 -12.28
C PRO A 74 -23.91 -0.43 -10.88
N VAL A 75 -22.89 0.40 -10.78
CA VAL A 75 -22.45 1.09 -9.57
C VAL A 75 -22.56 2.60 -9.82
N LEU A 76 -23.17 3.34 -8.89
CA LEU A 76 -23.20 4.80 -8.94
C LEU A 76 -21.99 5.32 -8.16
N LEU A 77 -21.02 5.92 -8.84
CA LEU A 77 -19.88 6.59 -8.22
C LEU A 77 -19.89 8.06 -8.58
N PHE A 78 -19.91 8.94 -7.58
CA PHE A 78 -19.85 10.39 -7.78
C PHE A 78 -20.91 10.92 -8.75
N GLY A 79 -22.10 10.34 -8.79
CA GLY A 79 -23.16 10.72 -9.74
C GLY A 79 -23.01 10.14 -11.16
N VAL A 80 -21.99 9.33 -11.42
CA VAL A 80 -21.77 8.59 -12.67
C VAL A 80 -22.24 7.14 -12.50
N LEU A 81 -23.23 6.72 -13.31
CA LEU A 81 -23.67 5.32 -13.34
C LEU A 81 -22.71 4.50 -14.20
N ILE A 82 -21.94 3.63 -13.57
CA ILE A 82 -20.88 2.82 -14.18
C ILE A 82 -21.38 1.38 -14.34
N PRO A 83 -21.39 0.83 -15.57
CA PRO A 83 -21.91 -0.52 -15.82
C PRO A 83 -21.10 -1.68 -15.21
N GLU A 84 -19.78 -1.54 -15.16
CA GLU A 84 -18.86 -2.54 -14.62
C GLU A 84 -17.69 -1.83 -13.94
N VAL A 85 -17.33 -2.31 -12.77
CA VAL A 85 -16.22 -1.81 -11.96
C VAL A 85 -15.18 -2.91 -11.79
N ILE A 86 -13.91 -2.54 -11.81
CA ILE A 86 -12.76 -3.41 -11.60
C ILE A 86 -12.07 -3.02 -10.30
N ILE A 87 -11.80 -3.98 -9.42
CA ILE A 87 -11.00 -3.79 -8.22
C ILE A 87 -9.74 -4.63 -8.37
N PRO A 88 -8.57 -4.02 -8.67
CA PRO A 88 -7.30 -4.74 -8.72
C PRO A 88 -6.79 -5.05 -7.31
N THR A 89 -6.17 -6.22 -7.14
CA THR A 89 -5.36 -6.48 -5.96
C THR A 89 -4.04 -5.72 -6.03
N PRO A 90 -3.41 -5.44 -4.88
CA PRO A 90 -1.97 -5.25 -4.86
C PRO A 90 -1.27 -6.41 -5.57
N SER A 91 -0.16 -6.13 -6.25
CA SER A 91 0.69 -7.20 -6.79
C SER A 91 1.43 -7.89 -5.64
N TRP A 92 1.72 -9.17 -5.80
CA TRP A 92 2.57 -9.91 -4.87
C TRP A 92 3.57 -10.76 -5.65
N GLU A 93 4.75 -10.95 -5.07
CA GLU A 93 5.83 -11.73 -5.67
C GLU A 93 5.72 -13.21 -5.27
N ALA A 94 5.93 -14.13 -6.20
CA ALA A 94 6.03 -15.56 -5.89
C ALA A 94 7.28 -15.84 -5.03
N PRO A 95 7.23 -16.77 -4.04
CA PRO A 95 6.15 -17.73 -3.77
C PRO A 95 5.08 -17.21 -2.80
N ASN A 96 5.06 -15.92 -2.48
CA ASN A 96 4.04 -15.36 -1.60
C ASN A 96 2.65 -15.59 -2.18
N LYS A 97 1.67 -15.71 -1.30
CA LYS A 97 0.28 -15.96 -1.68
C LYS A 97 -0.52 -14.69 -1.46
N PHE A 98 -1.51 -14.49 -2.33
CA PHE A 98 -2.54 -13.49 -2.14
C PHE A 98 -3.17 -13.61 -0.75
N ASN A 99 -3.18 -12.53 0.01
CA ASN A 99 -3.89 -12.46 1.27
C ASN A 99 -5.30 -11.86 1.03
N PRO A 100 -6.37 -12.67 1.12
CA PRO A 100 -7.72 -12.16 0.91
C PRO A 100 -8.18 -11.21 2.02
N GLN A 101 -7.43 -11.09 3.13
CA GLN A 101 -7.73 -10.12 4.17
C GLN A 101 -7.32 -8.71 3.78
N TRP A 102 -6.47 -8.48 2.77
CA TRP A 102 -6.04 -7.13 2.39
C TRP A 102 -7.22 -6.19 2.11
N PRO A 103 -7.09 -4.89 2.47
CA PRO A 103 -8.14 -3.94 2.27
C PRO A 103 -8.31 -3.61 0.79
N LEU A 104 -9.52 -3.21 0.41
CA LEU A 104 -9.78 -2.69 -0.92
C LEU A 104 -9.33 -1.23 -0.98
N THR A 105 -8.38 -0.92 -1.85
CA THR A 105 -7.75 0.42 -1.91
C THR A 105 -7.98 1.14 -3.22
N ARG A 106 -8.27 0.40 -4.30
CA ARG A 106 -8.42 0.96 -5.64
C ARG A 106 -9.63 0.40 -6.35
N LEU A 107 -10.30 1.27 -7.07
CA LEU A 107 -11.40 0.97 -7.97
C LEU A 107 -11.09 1.62 -9.32
N THR A 108 -11.25 0.87 -10.40
CA THR A 108 -11.15 1.39 -11.77
C THR A 108 -12.39 1.07 -12.59
N ALA A 109 -12.69 1.94 -13.55
CA ALA A 109 -13.82 1.77 -14.45
C ALA A 109 -13.54 2.36 -15.83
N GLU A 110 -14.01 1.68 -16.88
CA GLU A 110 -14.08 2.24 -18.22
C GLU A 110 -15.43 2.95 -18.38
N VAL A 111 -15.40 4.27 -18.54
CA VAL A 111 -16.58 5.13 -18.68
C VAL A 111 -16.73 5.55 -20.13
N ARG A 112 -17.93 5.34 -20.68
CA ARG A 112 -18.31 5.76 -22.04
C ARG A 112 -19.69 6.37 -22.04
N PHE A 113 -19.80 7.63 -22.48
CA PHE A 113 -21.09 8.28 -22.74
C PHE A 113 -21.50 8.13 -24.21
N ALA A 114 -22.67 8.68 -24.56
CA ALA A 114 -23.21 8.62 -25.93
C ALA A 114 -22.27 9.25 -26.96
N GLN A 115 -21.52 10.28 -26.58
CA GLN A 115 -20.42 10.87 -27.36
C GLN A 115 -19.07 10.37 -26.80
N PRO A 116 -18.47 9.33 -27.41
CA PRO A 116 -17.31 8.65 -26.86
C PRO A 116 -16.00 9.41 -27.11
N GLY A 117 -14.99 9.11 -26.30
CA GLY A 117 -13.65 9.65 -26.46
C GLY A 117 -13.43 10.98 -25.76
N TRP A 118 -12.82 11.96 -26.44
CA TRP A 118 -12.46 13.25 -25.84
C TRP A 118 -13.66 13.95 -25.20
N ASP A 119 -14.83 13.88 -25.83
CA ASP A 119 -16.05 14.49 -25.28
C ASP A 119 -16.50 13.83 -23.98
N THR A 120 -16.32 12.51 -23.83
CA THR A 120 -16.57 11.82 -22.56
C THR A 120 -15.61 12.33 -21.47
N TYR A 121 -14.33 12.52 -21.80
CA TYR A 121 -13.35 13.08 -20.87
C TYR A 121 -13.72 14.51 -20.45
N LEU A 122 -14.07 15.38 -21.40
CA LEU A 122 -14.49 16.76 -21.10
C LEU A 122 -15.75 16.82 -20.23
N GLN A 123 -16.74 15.96 -20.51
CA GLN A 123 -17.96 15.86 -19.70
C GLN A 123 -17.67 15.42 -18.27
N LEU A 124 -16.80 14.41 -18.09
CA LEU A 124 -16.37 13.97 -16.76
C LEU A 124 -15.58 15.07 -16.04
N LYS A 125 -14.65 15.73 -16.74
CA LYS A 125 -13.87 16.85 -16.19
C LYS A 125 -14.79 17.96 -15.69
N GLN A 126 -15.73 18.41 -16.52
CA GLN A 126 -16.71 19.44 -16.17
C GLN A 126 -17.55 19.01 -14.95
N HIS A 127 -18.01 17.77 -14.93
CA HIS A 127 -18.78 17.21 -13.82
C HIS A 127 -18.01 17.22 -12.50
N PHE A 128 -16.75 16.73 -12.51
CA PHE A 128 -15.93 16.73 -11.30
C PHE A 128 -15.51 18.13 -10.86
N ILE A 129 -15.32 19.08 -11.79
CA ILE A 129 -15.11 20.50 -11.45
C ILE A 129 -16.33 21.08 -10.74
N GLN A 130 -17.53 20.80 -11.23
CA GLN A 130 -18.77 21.23 -10.57
C GLN A 130 -18.95 20.59 -9.19
N LEU A 131 -18.50 19.34 -9.04
CA LEU A 131 -18.64 18.57 -7.81
C LEU A 131 -17.64 19.00 -6.72
N TRP A 132 -16.38 19.20 -7.08
CA TRP A 132 -15.26 19.33 -6.13
C TRP A 132 -14.37 20.56 -6.37
N GLY A 133 -14.65 21.37 -7.38
CA GLY A 133 -13.79 22.46 -7.80
C GLY A 133 -12.63 22.00 -8.68
N GLU A 134 -11.65 22.89 -8.87
CA GLU A 134 -10.52 22.64 -9.77
C GLU A 134 -9.69 21.43 -9.32
N PRO A 135 -9.21 20.60 -10.27
CA PRO A 135 -8.33 19.48 -9.97
C PRO A 135 -6.99 19.95 -9.39
N LYS A 136 -6.41 19.09 -8.55
CA LYS A 136 -5.06 19.27 -7.99
C LYS A 136 -3.98 19.20 -9.08
N SER A 137 -4.19 18.37 -10.09
CA SER A 137 -3.26 18.18 -11.20
C SER A 137 -4.01 18.03 -12.51
N ILE A 138 -3.51 18.71 -13.54
CA ILE A 138 -3.99 18.61 -14.93
C ILE A 138 -2.79 18.32 -15.81
N PHE A 139 -2.91 17.26 -16.59
CA PHE A 139 -2.00 16.96 -17.68
C PHE A 139 -2.82 16.82 -18.96
N GLU A 140 -2.64 17.73 -19.90
CA GLU A 140 -3.34 17.69 -21.20
C GLU A 140 -2.28 17.92 -22.27
N ASN A 141 -1.70 16.83 -22.79
CA ASN A 141 -0.70 16.91 -23.83
C ASN A 141 -1.26 16.33 -25.13
N ASP A 142 -1.38 17.18 -26.14
CA ASP A 142 -1.88 16.82 -27.47
C ASP A 142 -0.76 16.89 -28.52
N THR A 143 0.42 16.34 -28.19
CA THR A 143 1.49 16.19 -29.18
C THR A 143 1.32 14.88 -29.97
N ALA A 144 1.88 14.84 -31.17
CA ALA A 144 1.76 13.70 -32.09
C ALA A 144 2.38 12.39 -31.55
N ASP A 145 3.33 12.50 -30.62
CA ASP A 145 4.14 11.37 -30.16
C ASP A 145 3.61 10.70 -28.88
N TYR A 146 2.88 11.44 -28.04
CA TYR A 146 2.29 10.94 -26.79
C TYR A 146 1.08 11.80 -26.40
N ALA A 147 -0.12 11.36 -26.79
CA ALA A 147 -1.34 12.12 -26.52
C ALA A 147 -2.19 11.42 -25.44
N SER A 148 -1.97 11.81 -24.19
CA SER A 148 -2.82 11.48 -23.07
C SER A 148 -3.27 12.74 -22.35
N ALA A 149 -4.46 12.65 -21.76
CA ALA A 149 -4.97 13.66 -20.86
C ALA A 149 -5.41 13.01 -19.55
N SER A 150 -5.18 13.70 -18.44
CA SER A 150 -5.64 13.30 -17.14
C SER A 150 -5.89 14.50 -16.22
N CYS A 151 -6.92 14.39 -15.40
CA CYS A 151 -7.17 15.29 -14.28
C CYS A 151 -7.24 14.46 -12.99
N GLU A 152 -6.70 15.01 -11.91
CA GLU A 152 -6.69 14.38 -10.58
C GLU A 152 -7.25 15.33 -9.52
N TRP A 153 -8.14 14.80 -8.68
CA TRP A 153 -8.66 15.45 -7.47
C TRP A 153 -8.19 14.68 -6.24
N GLN A 154 -7.85 15.41 -5.18
CA GLN A 154 -7.54 14.83 -3.87
C GLN A 154 -8.52 15.40 -2.84
N LEU A 155 -9.24 14.52 -2.15
CA LEU A 155 -10.11 14.84 -1.03
C LEU A 155 -9.74 13.95 0.15
N ASP A 156 -9.12 14.52 1.17
CA ASP A 156 -8.60 13.80 2.33
C ASP A 156 -7.77 12.56 1.91
N LYS A 157 -8.28 11.36 2.22
CA LYS A 157 -7.66 10.05 1.92
C LYS A 157 -8.01 9.48 0.54
N THR A 158 -8.86 10.17 -0.23
CA THR A 158 -9.38 9.69 -1.51
C THR A 158 -8.81 10.50 -2.67
N THR A 159 -8.27 9.79 -3.66
CA THR A 159 -7.79 10.35 -4.92
C THR A 159 -8.72 9.88 -6.03
N VAL A 160 -9.17 10.82 -6.87
CA VAL A 160 -9.97 10.49 -8.05
C VAL A 160 -9.25 11.00 -9.28
N LYS A 161 -9.04 10.13 -10.24
CA LYS A 161 -8.34 10.43 -11.48
C LYS A 161 -9.18 10.00 -12.66
N ILE A 162 -9.32 10.89 -13.63
CA ILE A 162 -9.82 10.54 -14.97
C ILE A 162 -8.66 10.61 -15.94
N SER A 163 -8.63 9.69 -16.91
CA SER A 163 -7.62 9.70 -17.95
C SER A 163 -8.11 9.14 -19.27
N ILE A 164 -7.54 9.64 -20.35
CA ILE A 164 -7.81 9.17 -21.71
C ILE A 164 -6.51 9.25 -22.52
N TRP A 165 -6.32 8.34 -23.47
CA TRP A 165 -5.13 8.30 -24.32
C TRP A 165 -5.45 7.89 -25.75
N LYS A 166 -4.55 8.25 -26.68
CA LYS A 166 -4.54 7.73 -28.05
C LYS A 166 -3.79 6.40 -28.09
N GLN A 167 -4.27 5.45 -28.87
CA GLN A 167 -3.48 4.25 -29.18
C GLN A 167 -2.29 4.63 -30.07
N GLU A 168 -1.19 3.90 -29.97
CA GLU A 168 -0.02 4.12 -30.82
C GLU A 168 -0.42 4.12 -32.31
N GLY A 169 0.03 5.14 -33.06
CA GLY A 169 -0.34 5.33 -34.47
C GLY A 169 -1.78 5.82 -34.73
N SER A 170 -2.58 6.10 -33.69
CA SER A 170 -3.94 6.63 -33.84
C SER A 170 -3.98 8.15 -33.64
N SER A 171 -4.63 8.86 -34.56
CA SER A 171 -4.99 10.27 -34.36
C SER A 171 -6.19 10.47 -33.43
N LYS A 172 -6.89 9.39 -33.07
CA LYS A 172 -8.11 9.41 -32.24
C LYS A 172 -7.85 8.85 -30.85
N TYR A 173 -8.40 9.53 -29.85
CA TYR A 173 -8.50 9.01 -28.49
C TYR A 173 -9.29 7.71 -28.42
N ARG A 174 -9.00 6.86 -27.43
CA ARG A 174 -9.85 5.72 -27.10
C ARG A 174 -11.29 6.19 -26.84
N LYS A 175 -12.26 5.33 -27.13
CA LYS A 175 -13.69 5.63 -26.90
C LYS A 175 -14.07 5.72 -25.43
N ASP A 176 -13.27 5.07 -24.58
CA ASP A 176 -13.51 4.91 -23.15
C ASP A 176 -12.55 5.81 -22.38
N CYS A 177 -13.08 6.56 -21.43
CA CYS A 177 -12.31 7.28 -20.42
C CYS A 177 -12.08 6.35 -19.23
N TRP A 178 -10.88 6.35 -18.67
CA TRP A 178 -10.56 5.60 -17.47
C TRP A 178 -10.83 6.46 -16.25
N LEU A 179 -11.69 5.97 -15.36
CA LEU A 179 -11.91 6.51 -14.03
C LEU A 179 -11.18 5.61 -13.02
N GLU A 180 -10.30 6.20 -12.23
CA GLU A 180 -9.58 5.55 -11.14
C GLU A 180 -9.91 6.28 -9.83
N VAL A 181 -10.21 5.49 -8.81
CA VAL A 181 -10.51 5.95 -7.45
C VAL A 181 -9.58 5.19 -6.53
N GLU A 182 -8.72 5.90 -5.84
CA GLU A 182 -7.85 5.36 -4.81
C GLU A 182 -8.28 5.88 -3.46
N HIS A 183 -8.21 5.02 -2.46
CA HIS A 183 -8.46 5.38 -1.07
C HIS A 183 -7.35 4.82 -0.21
N GLN A 184 -6.77 5.67 0.65
CA GLN A 184 -5.82 5.23 1.66
C GLN A 184 -6.58 4.43 2.73
N PRO A 185 -6.46 3.09 2.75
CA PRO A 185 -7.27 2.26 3.64
C PRO A 185 -6.92 2.54 5.10
N ASP A 186 -7.86 2.25 6.00
CA ASP A 186 -7.50 2.07 7.40
C ASP A 186 -6.66 0.78 7.54
N LEU A 187 -5.38 0.95 7.87
CA LEU A 187 -4.44 -0.15 8.06
C LEU A 187 -4.41 -0.67 9.50
N THR A 188 -5.17 -0.07 10.42
CA THR A 188 -5.20 -0.45 11.83
C THR A 188 -5.41 -1.96 12.04
N PRO A 189 -6.33 -2.65 11.34
CA PRO A 189 -6.52 -4.10 11.50
C PRO A 189 -5.33 -4.97 11.08
N PHE A 190 -4.42 -4.44 10.25
CA PHE A 190 -3.22 -5.15 9.78
C PHE A 190 -1.98 -4.80 10.57
N LEU A 191 -1.97 -3.60 11.15
CA LEU A 191 -0.82 -3.03 11.86
C LEU A 191 -0.99 -3.04 13.38
N THR A 192 -2.10 -3.56 13.91
CA THR A 192 -2.29 -3.75 15.35
C THR A 192 -2.62 -5.19 15.64
N ASP A 193 -2.20 -5.67 16.82
CA ASP A 193 -2.61 -6.94 17.38
C ASP A 193 -2.76 -6.84 18.89
N GLU A 194 -3.32 -7.88 19.49
CA GLU A 194 -3.63 -7.91 20.93
C GLU A 194 -2.38 -7.70 21.79
N TYR A 195 -1.25 -8.29 21.40
CA TYR A 195 0.02 -8.14 22.11
C TYR A 195 0.50 -6.68 22.07
N GLN A 196 0.51 -6.07 20.88
CA GLN A 196 0.93 -4.68 20.68
C GLN A 196 0.08 -3.70 21.49
N GLN A 197 -1.23 -3.93 21.58
CA GLN A 197 -2.16 -3.06 22.32
C GLN A 197 -2.03 -3.18 23.84
N GLN A 198 -1.66 -4.36 24.34
CA GLN A 198 -1.52 -4.63 25.77
C GLN A 198 -0.10 -4.42 26.30
N LEU A 199 0.87 -4.18 25.41
CA LEU A 199 2.27 -4.01 25.80
C LEU A 199 2.42 -2.78 26.71
N THR A 200 3.00 -3.03 27.88
CA THR A 200 3.35 -1.99 28.86
C THR A 200 4.80 -2.18 29.29
N LEU A 201 5.44 -1.13 29.78
CA LEU A 201 6.77 -1.27 30.37
C LEU A 201 6.64 -2.01 31.70
N HIS A 202 7.25 -3.19 31.79
CA HIS A 202 7.28 -4.02 33.00
C HIS A 202 8.67 -4.63 33.22
N PRO A 203 9.01 -5.13 34.43
CA PRO A 203 10.37 -5.58 34.75
C PRO A 203 10.91 -6.75 33.90
N LYS A 204 10.05 -7.49 33.21
CA LYS A 204 10.44 -8.57 32.29
C LYS A 204 10.55 -8.13 30.83
N LEU A 205 10.23 -6.88 30.54
CA LEU A 205 10.46 -6.26 29.25
C LEU A 205 11.79 -5.51 29.34
N GLN A 206 12.82 -6.10 28.74
CA GLN A 206 14.12 -5.47 28.61
C GLN A 206 14.17 -4.72 27.29
N TYR A 207 14.73 -3.52 27.29
CA TYR A 207 14.85 -2.75 26.06
C TYR A 207 16.15 -1.96 26.03
N GLN A 208 16.59 -1.66 24.82
CA GLN A 208 17.74 -0.82 24.53
C GLN A 208 17.30 0.26 23.54
N ILE A 209 17.64 1.51 23.85
CA ILE A 209 17.52 2.61 22.89
C ILE A 209 18.86 2.73 22.18
N THR A 210 18.81 2.74 20.86
CA THR A 210 19.97 2.76 19.98
C THR A 210 19.95 4.03 19.14
N GLU A 211 21.10 4.69 19.05
CA GLU A 211 21.28 5.87 18.20
C GLU A 211 21.34 5.48 16.72
N GLY A 212 20.71 6.28 15.87
CA GLY A 212 20.59 6.05 14.44
C GLY A 212 19.14 6.00 14.00
N SER A 213 18.90 6.33 12.73
CA SER A 213 17.56 6.23 12.17
C SER A 213 17.27 4.79 11.75
N PHE A 214 16.09 4.28 12.10
CA PHE A 214 15.64 2.95 11.73
C PHE A 214 14.43 3.03 10.81
N THR A 215 14.53 2.37 9.67
CA THR A 215 13.40 2.16 8.75
C THR A 215 12.95 0.71 8.87
N ALA A 216 11.75 0.49 9.41
CA ALA A 216 11.13 -0.83 9.44
C ALA A 216 10.99 -1.39 8.01
N GLY A 217 11.34 -2.66 7.82
CA GLY A 217 11.37 -3.31 6.52
C GLY A 217 9.97 -3.73 6.04
N GLY A 218 9.78 -3.70 4.72
CA GLY A 218 8.57 -4.18 4.06
C GLY A 218 7.32 -3.33 4.34
N THR A 219 6.17 -3.91 4.07
CA THR A 219 4.83 -3.31 4.16
C THR A 219 3.87 -4.32 4.81
N TYR A 220 2.64 -3.88 5.10
CA TYR A 220 1.58 -4.78 5.59
C TYR A 220 1.21 -5.91 4.58
N ILE A 221 1.70 -5.81 3.34
CA ILE A 221 1.45 -6.79 2.27
C ILE A 221 2.41 -7.98 2.40
N ASP A 222 3.70 -7.71 2.54
CA ASP A 222 4.78 -8.70 2.51
C ASP A 222 5.35 -9.04 3.89
N GLN A 223 5.11 -8.22 4.92
CA GLN A 223 5.61 -8.42 6.27
C GLN A 223 4.50 -8.44 7.32
N LEU A 224 4.04 -9.66 7.67
CA LEU A 224 3.01 -9.85 8.70
C LEU A 224 3.50 -9.54 10.12
N ALA A 225 4.79 -9.32 10.34
CA ALA A 225 5.34 -8.90 11.63
C ALA A 225 5.33 -7.36 11.82
N LEU A 226 5.07 -6.60 10.75
CA LEU A 226 5.01 -5.14 10.79
C LEU A 226 3.76 -4.64 11.52
N ARG A 227 3.96 -3.77 12.51
CA ARG A 227 2.92 -3.19 13.38
C ARG A 227 3.17 -1.70 13.59
N TYR A 228 2.17 -1.00 14.12
CA TYR A 228 2.38 0.29 14.76
C TYR A 228 3.17 0.11 16.06
N THR A 229 4.09 1.03 16.33
CA THR A 229 4.86 1.02 17.57
C THR A 229 3.92 1.18 18.77
N PRO A 230 3.98 0.28 19.78
CA PRO A 230 3.24 0.46 21.04
C PRO A 230 3.52 1.83 21.66
N GLU A 231 2.49 2.49 22.19
CA GLU A 231 2.62 3.86 22.73
C GLU A 231 3.68 3.95 23.83
N CYS A 232 3.78 2.93 24.68
CA CYS A 232 4.77 2.86 25.74
C CYS A 232 6.23 2.80 25.23
N ILE A 233 6.45 2.23 24.04
CA ILE A 233 7.75 2.19 23.36
C ILE A 233 7.98 3.47 22.56
N ALA A 234 6.97 3.97 21.85
CA ALA A 234 7.07 5.21 21.08
C ALA A 234 7.42 6.41 21.97
N ASN A 235 6.91 6.44 23.21
CA ASN A 235 7.22 7.48 24.20
C ASN A 235 8.66 7.42 24.75
N LEU A 236 9.41 6.34 24.50
CA LEU A 236 10.84 6.27 24.81
C LEU A 236 11.69 7.03 23.79
N LEU A 237 11.14 7.33 22.60
CA LEU A 237 11.86 7.97 21.50
C LEU A 237 11.54 9.47 21.45
N SER A 238 12.56 10.30 21.71
CA SER A 238 12.46 11.76 21.67
C SER A 238 12.40 12.32 20.24
N ASP A 239 13.09 11.68 19.31
CA ASP A 239 13.27 12.11 17.92
C ASP A 239 13.38 10.91 16.96
N ASP A 240 13.51 11.19 15.66
CA ASP A 240 13.56 10.18 14.60
C ASP A 240 14.97 9.57 14.38
N ASN A 241 15.98 10.03 15.13
CA ASN A 241 17.37 9.53 15.07
C ASN A 241 17.67 8.52 16.18
N ALA A 242 16.64 7.87 16.71
CA ALA A 242 16.78 6.76 17.62
C ALA A 242 15.73 5.68 17.33
N PHE A 243 16.04 4.46 17.74
CA PHE A 243 15.12 3.33 17.67
C PHE A 243 15.26 2.46 18.90
N VAL A 244 14.22 1.67 19.19
CA VAL A 244 14.19 0.77 20.33
C VAL A 244 14.22 -0.67 19.85
N VAL A 245 15.06 -1.47 20.48
CA VAL A 245 14.92 -2.93 20.45
C VAL A 245 14.49 -3.39 21.82
N TRP A 246 13.51 -4.29 21.89
CA TRP A 246 13.07 -4.88 23.15
C TRP A 246 12.97 -6.39 23.07
N ARG A 247 13.07 -7.00 24.23
CA ARG A 247 12.86 -8.41 24.52
C ARG A 247 11.84 -8.53 25.62
N ASP A 248 10.84 -9.36 25.37
CA ASP A 248 9.77 -9.67 26.30
C ASP A 248 9.78 -11.17 26.58
N ASP A 249 10.41 -11.53 27.70
CA ASP A 249 10.57 -12.92 28.13
C ASP A 249 9.24 -13.54 28.59
N GLU A 250 8.24 -12.73 28.95
CA GLU A 250 6.93 -13.23 29.40
C GLU A 250 6.11 -13.76 28.24
N TYR A 251 6.12 -13.04 27.11
CA TYR A 251 5.35 -13.39 25.92
C TYR A 251 6.19 -14.07 24.83
N GLY A 252 7.51 -14.24 25.06
CA GLY A 252 8.43 -14.81 24.09
C GLY A 252 8.46 -13.99 22.80
N LYS A 253 8.59 -12.66 22.92
CA LYS A 253 8.61 -11.72 21.79
C LYS A 253 9.86 -10.85 21.82
N ALA A 254 10.31 -10.47 20.63
CA ALA A 254 11.28 -9.40 20.45
C ALA A 254 10.68 -8.37 19.51
N GLY A 255 11.08 -7.12 19.65
CA GLY A 255 10.66 -6.09 18.73
C GLY A 255 11.72 -5.08 18.40
N PHE A 256 11.57 -4.49 17.22
CA PHE A 256 12.45 -3.46 16.65
C PHE A 256 11.56 -2.33 16.18
N ALA A 257 11.66 -1.15 16.78
CA ALA A 257 10.74 -0.04 16.57
C ALA A 257 11.46 1.28 16.31
N ASN A 258 10.97 2.03 15.33
CA ASN A 258 11.08 3.48 15.37
C ASN A 258 9.80 4.05 16.02
N ARG A 259 9.61 5.38 15.95
CA ARG A 259 8.45 6.03 16.58
C ARG A 259 7.09 5.61 16.01
N GLN A 260 7.03 5.23 14.74
CA GLN A 260 5.78 4.95 14.03
C GLN A 260 5.52 3.45 13.85
N PHE A 261 6.53 2.70 13.43
CA PHE A 261 6.41 1.30 13.06
C PHE A 261 7.40 0.43 13.81
N CYS A 262 6.97 -0.80 14.05
CA CYS A 262 7.80 -1.84 14.63
C CYS A 262 7.62 -3.19 13.94
N HIS A 263 8.60 -4.05 14.08
CA HIS A 263 8.46 -5.48 13.83
C HIS A 263 8.37 -6.21 15.15
N ILE A 264 7.33 -7.02 15.34
CA ILE A 264 7.16 -7.88 16.51
C ILE A 264 7.31 -9.33 16.08
N VAL A 265 8.39 -9.96 16.51
CA VAL A 265 8.81 -11.29 16.08
C VAL A 265 8.86 -12.24 17.27
N PRO A 266 8.70 -13.57 17.07
CA PRO A 266 8.91 -14.53 18.14
C PRO A 266 10.35 -14.46 18.64
N PHE A 267 10.54 -14.46 19.95
CA PHE A 267 11.84 -14.52 20.60
C PHE A 267 12.09 -15.92 21.16
N ALA A 268 13.33 -16.39 21.02
CA ALA A 268 13.82 -17.58 21.69
C ALA A 268 15.32 -17.40 22.02
N PRO A 269 15.77 -17.89 23.19
CA PRO A 269 17.19 -17.93 23.51
C PRO A 269 17.97 -18.67 22.42
N GLY A 270 19.08 -18.10 21.96
CA GLY A 270 19.86 -18.64 20.85
C GLY A 270 19.29 -18.33 19.46
N GLY A 271 18.39 -17.35 19.34
CA GLY A 271 18.09 -16.73 18.05
C GLY A 271 19.33 -16.12 17.38
N THR A 272 19.18 -15.64 16.16
CA THR A 272 20.29 -15.06 15.38
C THR A 272 19.87 -13.73 14.81
N ALA A 273 20.67 -12.70 15.10
CA ALA A 273 20.59 -11.40 14.46
C ALA A 273 21.71 -11.30 13.42
N THR A 274 21.34 -11.13 12.16
CA THR A 274 22.28 -10.97 11.05
C THR A 274 22.27 -9.52 10.59
N PHE A 275 23.45 -8.94 10.46
CA PHE A 275 23.65 -7.56 10.04
C PHE A 275 24.39 -7.53 8.72
N LYS A 276 23.82 -6.86 7.72
CA LYS A 276 24.44 -6.68 6.40
C LYS A 276 24.76 -5.21 6.17
N GLU A 277 26.04 -4.88 6.20
CA GLU A 277 26.53 -3.53 5.97
C GLU A 277 26.68 -3.25 4.47
N TYR A 278 26.14 -2.11 4.03
CA TYR A 278 26.33 -1.58 2.69
C TYR A 278 27.16 -0.30 2.77
N VAL A 279 28.26 -0.29 2.02
CA VAL A 279 29.19 0.83 1.97
C VAL A 279 29.41 1.27 0.53
N PHE A 280 29.43 2.58 0.30
CA PHE A 280 29.80 3.18 -0.99
C PHE A 280 31.06 4.02 -0.83
N ARG A 281 32.13 3.65 -1.54
CA ARG A 281 33.44 4.33 -1.47
C ARG A 281 33.96 4.50 -0.04
N ASN A 282 33.82 3.46 0.78
CA ASN A 282 34.16 3.42 2.21
C ASN A 282 33.31 4.32 3.11
N ASN A 283 32.22 4.90 2.60
CA ASN A 283 31.24 5.58 3.44
C ASN A 283 30.08 4.63 3.76
N PRO A 284 29.67 4.53 5.04
CA PRO A 284 28.44 3.85 5.45
C PRO A 284 27.22 4.38 4.67
N ILE A 285 26.40 3.50 4.10
CA ILE A 285 25.10 3.84 3.51
C ILE A 285 23.98 3.42 4.46
N ASP A 286 23.79 2.11 4.60
CA ASP A 286 22.84 1.50 5.50
C ASP A 286 23.34 0.14 6.02
N CYS A 287 22.78 -0.27 7.14
CA CYS A 287 22.99 -1.58 7.73
C CYS A 287 21.64 -2.29 7.84
N ASN A 288 21.43 -3.31 7.01
CA ASN A 288 20.23 -4.12 7.04
C ASN A 288 20.27 -5.08 8.22
N ILE A 289 19.14 -5.18 8.94
CA ILE A 289 18.94 -6.05 10.09
C ILE A 289 18.01 -7.18 9.68
N TYR A 290 18.44 -8.41 9.97
CA TYR A 290 17.63 -9.61 9.83
C TYR A 290 17.60 -10.37 11.15
N TYR A 291 16.48 -11.04 11.45
CA TYR A 291 16.33 -11.79 12.68
C TYR A 291 15.60 -13.12 12.46
N THR A 292 16.00 -14.14 13.23
CA THR A 292 15.26 -15.39 13.39
C THR A 292 15.38 -15.89 14.83
N SER A 293 14.28 -16.35 15.41
CA SER A 293 14.31 -17.11 16.67
C SER A 293 14.69 -18.58 16.48
N GLN A 294 14.86 -19.02 15.22
CA GLN A 294 15.24 -20.39 14.89
C GLN A 294 16.53 -20.38 14.05
N PRO A 295 17.67 -20.82 14.59
CA PRO A 295 18.97 -20.79 13.90
C PRO A 295 18.98 -21.52 12.55
N GLN A 296 18.13 -22.53 12.38
CA GLN A 296 18.03 -23.32 11.15
C GLN A 296 17.15 -22.67 10.07
N ARG A 297 16.42 -21.59 10.38
CA ARG A 297 15.60 -20.86 9.42
C ARG A 297 16.35 -19.65 8.88
N LYS A 298 16.05 -19.29 7.64
CA LYS A 298 16.54 -18.06 7.04
C LYS A 298 16.03 -16.86 7.86
N PRO A 299 16.92 -15.95 8.30
CA PRO A 299 16.52 -14.70 8.96
C PRO A 299 15.55 -13.88 8.11
N GLU A 300 14.51 -13.36 8.74
CA GLU A 300 13.54 -12.46 8.13
C GLU A 300 14.07 -11.02 8.16
N TYR A 301 13.80 -10.26 7.11
CA TYR A 301 14.24 -8.86 7.03
C TYR A 301 13.40 -7.99 7.96
N ILE A 302 14.07 -7.34 8.92
CA ILE A 302 13.44 -6.51 9.95
C ILE A 302 13.42 -5.04 9.52
N GLY A 303 14.46 -4.59 8.84
CA GLY A 303 14.59 -3.19 8.46
C GLY A 303 16.04 -2.80 8.32
N LYS A 304 16.28 -1.49 8.26
CA LYS A 304 17.62 -0.96 8.09
C LYS A 304 17.90 0.21 9.01
N MET A 305 19.13 0.24 9.50
CA MET A 305 19.69 1.35 10.23
C MET A 305 20.47 2.24 9.27
N THR A 306 20.23 3.54 9.33
CA THR A 306 20.95 4.57 8.58
C THR A 306 21.66 5.48 9.57
N SER A 307 23.00 5.49 9.52
CA SER A 307 23.86 6.36 10.30
C SER A 307 25.09 6.76 9.47
N PRO A 308 25.56 8.01 9.56
CA PRO A 308 26.81 8.42 8.92
C PRO A 308 28.07 7.87 9.62
N ASP A 309 27.95 7.25 10.81
CA ASP A 309 29.08 6.76 11.60
C ASP A 309 29.05 5.23 11.77
N GLU A 310 30.11 4.56 11.27
CA GLU A 310 30.30 3.10 11.36
C GLU A 310 30.49 2.62 12.81
N ALA A 311 31.04 3.46 13.69
CA ALA A 311 31.22 3.10 15.10
C ALA A 311 29.87 2.92 15.80
N LEU A 312 28.89 3.78 15.48
CA LEU A 312 27.52 3.67 15.97
C LEU A 312 26.87 2.37 15.49
N TRP A 313 27.12 1.93 14.26
CA TRP A 313 26.63 0.63 13.79
C TRP A 313 27.22 -0.53 14.58
N SER A 314 28.52 -0.52 14.82
CA SER A 314 29.18 -1.60 15.56
C SER A 314 28.65 -1.71 17.00
N MET A 315 28.46 -0.56 17.66
CA MET A 315 27.86 -0.49 19.00
C MET A 315 26.41 -0.97 19.00
N ALA A 316 25.60 -0.50 18.04
CA ALA A 316 24.21 -0.91 17.87
C ALA A 316 24.09 -2.44 17.68
N MET A 317 24.94 -3.04 16.84
CA MET A 317 24.94 -4.48 16.61
C MET A 317 25.24 -5.28 17.87
N GLU A 318 26.24 -4.85 18.65
CA GLU A 318 26.63 -5.50 19.90
C GLU A 318 25.50 -5.41 20.93
N GLN A 319 24.95 -4.21 21.13
CA GLN A 319 23.84 -3.98 22.03
C GLN A 319 22.60 -4.81 21.68
N ILE A 320 22.26 -4.90 20.39
CA ILE A 320 21.13 -5.70 19.91
C ILE A 320 21.41 -7.19 20.13
N ALA A 321 22.61 -7.66 19.79
CA ALA A 321 22.97 -9.07 19.93
C ALA A 321 22.93 -9.51 21.40
N ASP A 322 23.46 -8.69 22.30
CA ASP A 322 23.47 -8.92 23.75
C ASP A 322 22.06 -8.93 24.33
N LEU A 323 21.25 -7.91 24.02
CA LEU A 323 19.86 -7.82 24.50
C LEU A 323 19.05 -9.06 24.08
N LEU A 324 19.24 -9.52 22.84
CA LEU A 324 18.51 -10.65 22.27
C LEU A 324 19.18 -12.00 22.56
N GLU A 325 20.24 -12.06 23.37
CA GLU A 325 21.01 -13.28 23.68
C GLU A 325 21.30 -14.10 22.41
N SER A 326 21.66 -13.41 21.33
CA SER A 326 21.72 -13.95 19.98
C SER A 326 23.16 -14.02 19.48
N GLY A 327 23.44 -15.02 18.64
CA GLY A 327 24.70 -15.06 17.90
C GLY A 327 24.78 -13.88 16.93
N ARG A 328 25.92 -13.20 16.88
CA ARG A 328 26.20 -12.14 15.90
C ARG A 328 26.72 -12.74 14.60
N ASP A 329 25.98 -12.53 13.51
CA ASP A 329 26.47 -12.80 12.16
C ASP A 329 26.61 -11.47 11.39
N LYS A 330 27.83 -11.12 11.00
CA LYS A 330 28.14 -9.86 10.31
C LYS A 330 28.62 -10.16 8.90
N GLU A 331 27.86 -9.69 7.91
CA GLU A 331 28.24 -9.71 6.50
C GLU A 331 28.53 -8.28 6.03
N VAL A 332 29.62 -8.08 5.29
CA VAL A 332 29.98 -6.76 4.73
C VAL A 332 29.91 -6.85 3.21
N ASN A 333 28.94 -6.16 2.61
CA ASN A 333 28.82 -6.04 1.16
C ASN A 333 29.47 -4.73 0.71
N LYS A 334 30.64 -4.86 0.06
CA LYS A 334 31.32 -3.73 -0.57
C LYS A 334 30.87 -3.67 -2.03
N GLU A 335 30.01 -2.70 -2.37
CA GLU A 335 29.81 -2.36 -3.79
C GLU A 335 31.06 -1.61 -4.26
N TYR A 336 31.75 -2.17 -5.25
CA TYR A 336 33.08 -1.76 -5.70
C TYR A 336 33.09 -0.32 -6.26
N THR A 337 34.13 0.42 -5.83
CA THR A 337 34.76 1.67 -6.34
C THR A 337 34.14 2.43 -7.51
#